data_AF-A0A259LSA2-F1
#
_entry.id   AF-A0A259LSA2-F1
#
_cell.length_a   1.000
_cell.length_b   1.000
_cell.length_c   1.000
_cell.angle_alpha   90.00
_cell.angle_beta   90.00
_cell.angle_gamma   90.00
#
_symmetry.space_group_name_H-M   'P 1'
#
loop_
_entity.id
_entity.type
_entity.pdbx_description
1 polymer ?
#
loop_
_entity_poly.entity_id
_entity_poly.type
_entity_poly.pdbx_seq_one_letter_code
_entity_poly.pdbx_strand_id
1 'polypeptide(L)'
;MGRAFQLARLNQGLTDKNPSVGCIVLDASGHIVGAGVTGAGGRPHAEEIALEEAGRRARGGTAYVTLEPCRERSSGAASCSRKLVEAGIA
;
A
#
# COMPACT_ATOMS: atom_id res chain seq x y z
N MET A 1 -5.19 -3.72 11.33
CA MET A 1 -5.01 -2.26 11.15
C MET A 1 -3.86 -1.65 11.97
N GLY A 2 -3.68 -1.96 13.27
CA GLY A 2 -2.63 -1.31 14.10
C GLY A 2 -1.22 -1.32 13.52
N ARG A 3 -0.81 -2.43 12.89
CA ARG A 3 0.51 -2.53 12.21
C ARG A 3 0.68 -1.58 11.02
N ALA A 4 -0.37 -1.33 10.25
CA ALA A 4 -0.33 -0.38 9.13
C ALA A 4 -0.13 1.06 9.65
N PHE A 5 -0.76 1.44 10.76
CA PHE A 5 -0.50 2.74 11.41
C PHE A 5 0.93 2.84 11.96
N GLN A 6 1.48 1.75 12.53
CA GLN A 6 2.88 1.74 12.97
C GLN A 6 3.84 1.99 11.80
N LEU A 7 3.59 1.40 10.63
CA LEU A 7 4.36 1.66 9.41
C LEU A 7 4.21 3.12 8.95
N ALA A 8 2.99 3.64 8.88
CA ALA A 8 2.72 5.03 8.49
C ALA A 8 3.51 6.04 9.35
N ARG A 9 3.73 5.74 10.64
CA ARG A 9 4.50 6.62 11.53
C ARG A 9 5.99 6.70 11.20
N LEU A 10 6.56 5.69 10.53
CA LEU A 10 8.00 5.64 10.24
C LEU A 10 8.44 6.76 9.29
N ASN A 11 7.58 7.16 8.34
CA ASN A 11 7.92 8.17 7.33
C ASN A 11 7.17 9.50 7.52
N GLN A 12 6.61 9.75 8.71
CA GLN A 12 6.01 11.06 9.00
C GLN A 12 7.05 12.17 8.86
N GLY A 13 6.74 13.18 8.04
CA GLY A 13 7.64 14.28 7.72
C GLY A 13 8.72 13.97 6.67
N LEU A 14 8.78 12.74 6.15
CA LEU A 14 9.78 12.31 5.16
C LEU A 14 9.20 12.21 3.73
N THR A 15 7.90 12.44 3.55
CA THR A 15 7.15 12.18 2.31
C THR A 15 6.86 13.44 1.48
N ASP A 16 7.60 14.52 1.72
CA ASP A 16 7.39 15.84 1.10
C ASP A 16 5.92 16.30 1.22
N LYS A 17 5.27 16.71 0.12
CA LYS A 17 3.86 17.15 0.10
C LYS A 17 2.85 16.01 0.25
N ASN A 18 3.28 14.75 0.22
CA ASN A 18 2.39 13.59 0.28
C ASN A 18 2.20 13.10 1.72
N PRO A 19 1.07 12.45 2.04
CA PRO A 19 0.88 11.82 3.34
C PRO A 19 1.78 10.59 3.50
N SER A 20 2.21 10.35 4.74
CA SER A 20 2.80 9.06 5.11
C SER A 20 1.67 8.05 5.36
N VAL A 21 1.57 7.06 4.49
CA VAL A 21 0.55 6.01 4.49
C VAL A 21 1.23 4.69 4.79
N GLY A 22 0.56 3.81 5.52
CA GLY A 22 1.00 2.43 5.73
C GLY A 22 0.03 1.46 5.06
N CYS A 23 0.57 0.37 4.51
CA CYS A 23 -0.19 -0.71 3.91
C CYS A 23 0.31 -2.07 4.43
N ILE A 24 -0.60 -2.97 4.76
CA ILE A 24 -0.33 -4.39 5.02
C ILE A 24 -1.20 -5.22 4.09
N VAL A 25 -0.61 -6.19 3.40
CA VAL A 25 -1.34 -7.18 2.59
C VAL A 25 -1.34 -8.51 3.33
N LEU A 26 -2.54 -9.07 3.52
CA LEU A 26 -2.74 -10.45 3.96
C LEU A 26 -3.02 -11.33 2.75
N ASP A 27 -2.54 -12.58 2.76
CA ASP A 27 -3.04 -13.61 1.83
C ASP A 27 -4.44 -14.09 2.23
N ALA A 28 -5.05 -14.92 1.37
CA ALA A 28 -6.39 -15.48 1.60
C ALA A 28 -6.49 -16.34 2.89
N SER A 29 -5.36 -16.78 3.46
CA SER A 29 -5.32 -17.50 4.73
C SER A 29 -5.09 -16.58 5.94
N GLY A 30 -4.97 -15.26 5.72
CA GLY A 30 -4.79 -14.25 6.76
C GLY A 30 -3.34 -14.03 7.19
N HIS A 31 -2.34 -14.58 6.49
CA HIS A 31 -0.94 -14.32 6.82
C HIS A 31 -0.48 -13.02 6.20
N ILE A 32 0.39 -12.27 6.89
CA ILE A 32 1.03 -11.09 6.31
C ILE A 32 1.98 -11.54 5.21
N VAL A 33 1.78 -11.01 4.02
CA VAL A 33 2.58 -11.33 2.82
C VAL A 33 3.25 -10.13 2.20
N GLY A 34 2.84 -8.91 2.58
CA GLY A 34 3.51 -7.68 2.18
C GLY A 34 3.24 -6.54 3.15
N ALA A 35 4.17 -5.61 3.21
CA ALA A 35 4.15 -4.43 4.06
C ALA A 35 4.76 -3.23 3.31
N GLY A 36 4.16 -2.06 3.46
CA GLY A 36 4.62 -0.86 2.79
C GLY A 36 4.36 0.40 3.58
N VAL A 37 5.24 1.38 3.42
CA VAL A 37 5.06 2.76 3.88
C VAL A 37 5.40 3.69 2.72
N THR A 38 4.66 4.79 2.53
CA THR A 38 4.96 5.78 1.47
C THR A 38 6.46 6.12 1.48
N GLY A 39 7.13 5.94 0.34
CA GLY A 39 8.58 6.15 0.23
C GLY A 39 9.00 7.59 0.55
N ALA A 40 10.26 7.78 0.94
CA ALA A 40 10.84 9.10 1.15
C ALA A 40 10.70 9.96 -0.13
N GLY A 41 10.34 11.24 0.03
CA GLY A 41 9.95 12.11 -1.10
C GLY A 41 8.53 11.85 -1.64
N GLY A 42 7.78 10.94 -1.02
CA GLY A 42 6.36 10.73 -1.27
C GLY A 42 6.00 9.68 -2.32
N ARG A 43 6.99 8.95 -2.84
CA ARG A 43 6.82 7.84 -3.80
C ARG A 43 7.85 6.74 -3.54
N PRO A 44 7.56 5.48 -3.90
CA PRO A 44 6.24 4.98 -4.32
C PRO A 44 5.21 5.02 -3.17
N HIS A 45 3.93 4.84 -3.49
CA HIS A 45 2.87 4.74 -2.48
C HIS A 45 2.99 3.43 -1.68
N ALA A 46 2.42 3.42 -0.47
CA ALA A 46 2.51 2.28 0.45
C ALA A 46 1.95 0.99 -0.15
N GLU A 47 0.85 1.09 -0.91
CA GLU A 47 0.20 -0.03 -1.58
C GLU A 47 1.08 -0.65 -2.66
N GLU A 48 1.87 0.16 -3.36
CA GLU A 48 2.79 -0.34 -4.39
C GLU A 48 3.89 -1.20 -3.78
N ILE A 49 4.50 -0.71 -2.69
CA ILE A 49 5.55 -1.43 -1.96
C ILE A 49 4.99 -2.73 -1.38
N ALA A 50 3.82 -2.67 -0.72
CA ALA A 50 3.23 -3.84 -0.11
C ALA A 50 2.80 -4.89 -1.14
N LEU A 51 2.30 -4.48 -2.32
CA LEU A 51 1.96 -5.40 -3.40
C LEU A 51 3.20 -5.99 -4.07
N GLU A 52 4.28 -5.22 -4.22
CA GLU A 52 5.56 -5.71 -4.72
C GLU A 52 6.12 -6.82 -3.83
N GLU A 53 6.11 -6.62 -2.50
CA GLU A 53 6.52 -7.64 -1.54
C GLU A 53 5.57 -8.87 -1.56
N ALA A 54 4.26 -8.63 -1.61
CA ALA A 54 3.26 -9.71 -1.61
C ALA A 54 3.29 -10.58 -2.86
N GLY A 55 3.58 -9.98 -4.03
CA GLY A 55 3.54 -10.64 -5.32
C GLY A 55 2.22 -11.41 -5.53
N ARG A 56 2.32 -12.66 -5.99
CA ARG A 56 1.14 -13.50 -6.28
C ARG A 56 0.33 -13.89 -5.04
N ARG A 57 0.91 -13.78 -3.83
CA ARG A 57 0.24 -14.14 -2.58
C ARG A 57 -0.84 -13.12 -2.18
N ALA A 58 -0.85 -11.94 -2.80
CA ALA A 58 -1.89 -10.93 -2.61
C ALA A 58 -3.27 -11.38 -3.14
N ARG A 59 -3.31 -12.30 -4.10
CA ARG A 59 -4.56 -12.67 -4.79
C ARG A 59 -5.55 -13.35 -3.84
N GLY A 60 -6.78 -12.85 -3.81
CA GLY A 60 -7.83 -13.26 -2.88
C GLY A 60 -7.58 -12.79 -1.44
N GLY A 61 -6.55 -11.98 -1.22
CA GLY A 61 -6.15 -11.46 0.07
C GLY A 61 -6.84 -10.14 0.43
N THR A 62 -6.43 -9.54 1.54
CA THR A 62 -6.98 -8.28 2.05
C THR A 62 -5.87 -7.25 2.24
N ALA A 63 -6.09 -6.03 1.75
CA ALA A 63 -5.20 -4.90 2.01
C ALA A 63 -5.74 -4.00 3.13
N TYR A 64 -4.93 -3.77 4.17
CA TYR A 64 -5.19 -2.77 5.19
C TYR A 64 -4.37 -1.52 4.89
N VAL A 65 -5.03 -0.45 4.46
CA VAL A 65 -4.40 0.83 4.11
C VAL A 65 -4.88 1.91 5.09
N THR A 66 -3.97 2.77 5.56
CA THR A 66 -4.31 3.81 6.56
C THR A 66 -5.00 5.04 5.95
N LEU A 67 -5.07 5.14 4.63
CA LEU A 67 -5.73 6.20 3.87
C LEU A 67 -6.40 5.58 2.64
N GLU A 68 -7.44 6.22 2.12
CA GLU A 68 -8.11 5.77 0.89
C GLU A 68 -7.11 5.68 -0.28
N PRO A 69 -7.05 4.53 -1.00
CA PRO A 69 -6.16 4.38 -2.14
C PRO A 69 -6.44 5.41 -3.24
N CYS A 70 -5.40 5.97 -3.84
CA CYS A 70 -5.60 7.00 -4.87
C CYS A 70 -6.38 6.44 -6.08
N ARG A 71 -7.33 7.23 -6.60
CA ARG A 71 -8.15 6.86 -7.77
C ARG A 71 -7.44 7.12 -9.09
N GLU A 72 -6.71 8.22 -9.20
CA GLU A 72 -6.06 8.69 -10.42
C GLU A 72 -4.68 9.29 -10.10
N ARG A 73 -3.77 9.33 -11.09
CA ARG A 73 -2.44 9.91 -10.95
C ARG A 73 -2.17 10.88 -12.10
N SER A 74 -1.59 12.04 -11.79
CA SER A 74 -1.20 13.05 -12.77
C SER A 74 -0.14 12.57 -13.77
N SER A 75 0.64 11.54 -13.42
CA SER A 75 1.66 10.97 -14.30
C SER A 75 1.12 9.99 -15.35
N GLY A 76 -0.17 9.66 -15.32
CA GLY A 76 -0.78 8.63 -16.17
C GLY A 76 -0.46 7.18 -15.77
N ALA A 77 0.37 6.96 -14.74
CA ALA A 77 0.63 5.62 -14.20
C ALA A 77 -0.63 5.05 -13.52
N ALA A 78 -0.77 3.72 -13.50
CA ALA A 78 -1.87 3.05 -12.82
C ALA A 78 -1.98 3.49 -11.36
N SER A 79 -3.20 3.81 -10.93
CA SER A 79 -3.51 4.27 -9.58
C SER A 79 -3.47 3.12 -8.57
N CYS A 80 -3.36 3.43 -7.27
CA CYS A 80 -3.31 2.39 -6.24
C CYS A 80 -4.58 1.54 -6.21
N SER A 81 -5.75 2.17 -6.37
CA SER A 81 -7.01 1.42 -6.44
C SER A 81 -7.03 0.44 -7.61
N ARG A 82 -6.55 0.86 -8.78
CA ARG A 82 -6.42 -0.03 -9.96
C ARG A 82 -5.41 -1.15 -9.72
N LYS A 83 -4.26 -0.85 -9.13
CA LYS A 83 -3.23 -1.86 -8.81
C LYS A 83 -3.74 -2.91 -7.81
N LEU A 84 -4.51 -2.52 -6.80
CA LEU A 84 -5.11 -3.44 -5.84
C LEU A 84 -6.13 -4.38 -6.51
N VAL A 85 -6.97 -3.84 -7.41
CA VAL A 85 -7.91 -4.64 -8.22
C VAL A 85 -7.17 -5.60 -9.14
N GLU A 86 -6.13 -5.13 -9.85
CA GLU A 86 -5.31 -5.96 -10.74
C GLU A 86 -4.55 -7.07 -9.97
N ALA A 87 -4.13 -6.81 -8.74
CA ALA A 87 -3.54 -7.80 -7.84
C ALA A 87 -4.55 -8.84 -7.32
N GLY A 88 -5.85 -8.60 -7.51
CA GLY A 88 -6.93 -9.47 -7.07
C GLY A 88 -7.17 -9.44 -5.56
N ILE A 89 -6.95 -8.29 -4.91
CA ILE A 89 -7.38 -8.06 -3.53
C ILE A 89 -8.92 -8.11 -3.47
N ALA A 90 -9.46 -8.79 -2.45
CA ALA A 90 -10.90 -9.02 -2.23
C ALA A 90 -11.56 -7.94 -1.37
#